data_AF-M2V6Q2-F1
#
_entry.id   AF-M2V6Q2-F1
#
_cell.length_a   1.000
_cell.length_b   1.000
_cell.length_c   1.000
_cell.angle_alpha   90.00
_cell.angle_beta   90.00
_cell.angle_gamma   90.00
#
_symmetry.space_group_name_H-M   'P 1'
#
loop_
_entity.id
_entity.type
_entity.pdbx_description
1 polymer ?
#
loop_
_entity_poly.entity_id
_entity_poly.type
_entity_poly.pdbx_seq_one_letter_code
_entity_poly.pdbx_strand_id
1 'polypeptide(L)'
;MPLPASERTPLLRSVSQRQQNAIDIAGDEVTAAEVAQQGQGAAPQFPAVGNDQSNSHGQSFASVSHSATGQETEELAKFEQDGKLQGVGVWRFRCVFGGILLGYFIAMFDSTLMASSHPVITSYFHASNSASWLSTAFLLTSTSLQPLMGRFSDTFGRRPLYLAGLALLAATTAWCALAQSIASFILARAFCGIGAAGVLSMGNIMTNDLVSIEVRGKYQAYINLFYGGGSACGAAFGGFLCDKLGWRMTFALQVPVILILLINAIVMTPSSLGPNLAKRFGLGFRDAMNGFDIAGSILLTVSVAFLILGLNLGGNVYPWKHWLVITSLVVALITGVVLIRVESRATRPVMPLPMLFSKPRGNLVFNNFFAQIGMNTILFNAPLYFQAVELESASVSGFRLAGPSVALTVCGVSAGFIMTATGRMKWLIVVGSLSMLLGATCLSLMFNVPKWLATVFLVPSSVGQGLSFPATSLAVLATSTQEDQAVMSSTLVLWRSLGIVMGVSLSSLILQNALATYLDRLVTGHDKAKIIQRVRSSVRSIVDLDAKHQSQVIEAYSRSLRLVFISAMATFVIVNALVFAIKLPHLKKKKEPISENGEENER
;
A
#
# COMPACT_ATOMS: atom_id res chain seq x y z
N MET A 1 27.16 -36.08 12.54
CA MET A 1 27.51 -36.31 11.12
C MET A 1 27.86 -34.95 10.51
N PRO A 2 29.07 -34.73 9.98
CA PRO A 2 29.57 -33.39 9.66
C PRO A 2 28.98 -32.88 8.34
N LEU A 3 28.66 -31.58 8.30
CA LEU A 3 28.20 -30.85 7.12
C LEU A 3 29.35 -30.66 6.11
N PRO A 4 29.12 -30.79 4.80
CA PRO A 4 30.16 -30.52 3.81
C PRO A 4 30.40 -29.02 3.65
N ALA A 5 31.68 -28.68 3.57
CA ALA A 5 32.21 -27.35 3.37
C ALA A 5 32.26 -27.00 1.87
N SER A 6 31.51 -25.97 1.46
CA SER A 6 31.85 -25.16 0.29
C SER A 6 31.13 -23.82 0.36
N GLU A 7 31.57 -22.94 1.26
CA GLU A 7 31.35 -21.49 1.15
C GLU A 7 32.27 -20.80 2.17
N ARG A 8 33.49 -20.48 1.73
CA ARG A 8 34.37 -19.54 2.44
C ARG A 8 34.96 -18.59 1.40
N THR A 9 34.43 -17.37 1.36
CA THR A 9 35.09 -16.23 0.71
C THR A 9 35.74 -15.37 1.80
N PRO A 10 36.98 -14.89 1.63
CA PRO A 10 37.83 -14.47 2.73
C PRO A 10 37.98 -12.95 2.77
N LEU A 11 37.25 -12.23 3.64
CA LEU A 11 37.47 -10.78 3.81
C LEU A 11 37.24 -10.27 5.25
N LEU A 12 37.61 -11.05 6.27
CA LEU A 12 37.69 -10.54 7.64
C LEU A 12 38.92 -11.09 8.37
N ARG A 13 39.99 -10.29 8.38
CA ARG A 13 41.05 -10.25 9.41
C ARG A 13 41.35 -8.76 9.64
N SER A 14 40.88 -8.22 10.76
CA SER A 14 41.56 -8.12 12.07
C SER A 14 42.37 -6.83 12.19
N VAL A 15 41.83 -5.85 12.94
CA VAL A 15 42.64 -4.89 13.69
C VAL A 15 41.93 -4.65 15.03
N SER A 16 42.38 -5.38 16.04
CA SER A 16 42.19 -5.03 17.45
C SER A 16 43.55 -4.62 18.01
N GLN A 17 43.52 -3.61 18.88
CA GLN A 17 44.60 -3.09 19.73
C GLN A 17 45.54 -2.06 19.10
N ARG A 18 45.26 -0.78 19.39
CA ARG A 18 46.22 0.09 20.07
C ARG A 18 45.54 1.26 20.77
N GLN A 19 46.04 1.51 21.98
CA GLN A 19 45.99 2.75 22.78
C GLN A 19 44.76 3.03 23.65
N GLN A 20 44.86 2.49 24.87
CA GLN A 20 44.68 3.27 26.10
C GLN A 20 45.71 4.41 26.16
N ASN A 21 45.27 5.64 26.45
CA ASN A 21 45.82 6.46 27.53
C ASN A 21 44.93 7.68 27.79
N ALA A 22 44.93 8.05 29.07
CA ALA A 22 44.12 9.03 29.78
C ALA A 22 44.16 10.46 29.23
N ILE A 23 43.17 11.27 29.61
CA ILE A 23 43.33 12.47 30.45
C ILE A 23 41.93 12.91 30.94
N ASP A 24 41.81 13.03 32.27
CA ASP A 24 40.73 13.67 33.02
C ASP A 24 40.70 15.19 32.80
N ILE A 25 39.55 15.83 33.04
CA ILE A 25 39.33 16.81 34.14
C ILE A 25 37.96 17.53 33.94
N ALA A 26 37.18 17.48 35.02
CA ALA A 26 36.20 18.44 35.61
C ALA A 26 35.57 19.53 34.71
N GLY A 27 34.31 19.91 34.83
CA GLY A 27 33.38 19.89 35.96
C GLY A 27 32.59 21.20 35.90
N ASP A 28 31.27 21.15 36.03
CA ASP A 28 30.44 22.13 36.76
C ASP A 28 28.95 21.82 36.55
N GLU A 29 28.33 21.36 37.63
CA GLU A 29 26.91 21.52 37.91
C GLU A 29 26.65 22.93 38.48
N VAL A 30 25.37 23.23 38.74
CA VAL A 30 24.81 24.39 39.48
C VAL A 30 24.49 25.56 38.51
N THR A 31 23.26 26.02 38.30
CA THR A 31 22.12 26.19 39.22
C THR A 31 20.83 26.33 38.42
N ALA A 32 19.78 25.62 38.83
CA ALA A 32 18.40 25.96 38.54
C ALA A 32 17.83 26.77 39.72
N ALA A 33 16.84 27.62 39.42
CA ALA A 33 16.04 28.44 40.33
C ALA A 33 16.62 29.83 40.67
N GLU A 34 16.21 30.83 39.89
CA GLU A 34 15.79 32.17 40.33
C GLU A 34 15.54 33.02 39.08
N VAL A 35 14.27 33.24 38.71
CA VAL A 35 13.66 34.53 38.31
C VAL A 35 12.17 34.24 38.14
N ALA A 36 11.44 34.32 39.25
CA ALA A 36 10.00 34.52 39.27
C ALA A 36 9.77 35.82 40.04
N GLN A 37 9.57 36.94 39.34
CA GLN A 37 8.67 38.04 39.70
C GLN A 37 8.88 39.25 38.76
N GLN A 38 7.75 39.93 38.46
CA GLN A 38 7.54 41.13 37.64
C GLN A 38 7.42 40.88 36.12
N GLY A 39 6.34 41.27 35.41
CA GLY A 39 5.31 42.27 35.70
C GLY A 39 3.95 41.96 35.07
N GLN A 40 2.96 42.65 35.63
CA GLN A 40 1.54 42.66 35.32
C GLN A 40 1.25 43.28 33.94
N GLY A 41 0.17 42.85 33.27
CA GLY A 41 -0.42 43.66 32.19
C GLY A 41 -1.36 42.92 31.22
N ALA A 42 -2.66 43.11 31.44
CA ALA A 42 -3.79 43.09 30.48
C ALA A 42 -4.13 41.79 29.69
N ALA A 43 -5.33 41.27 29.98
CA ALA A 43 -6.04 40.26 29.21
C ALA A 43 -6.63 40.86 27.91
N PRO A 44 -6.62 40.15 26.77
CA PRO A 44 -7.28 40.61 25.55
C PRO A 44 -8.82 40.39 25.63
N GLN A 45 -9.57 41.49 25.48
CA GLN A 45 -11.03 41.51 25.28
C GLN A 45 -11.38 41.13 23.83
N PHE A 46 -12.33 40.21 23.66
CA PHE A 46 -12.96 39.90 22.36
C PHE A 46 -14.09 40.90 22.07
N PRO A 47 -14.22 41.45 20.85
CA PRO A 47 -15.42 42.18 20.47
C PRO A 47 -16.59 41.23 20.16
N ALA A 48 -17.76 41.58 20.68
CA ALA A 48 -19.01 40.87 20.52
C ALA A 48 -19.62 41.06 19.12
N VAL A 49 -20.36 40.03 18.71
CA VAL A 49 -21.19 39.95 17.51
C VAL A 49 -22.34 40.97 17.59
N GLY A 50 -22.43 41.86 16.60
CA GLY A 50 -23.57 42.76 16.39
C GLY A 50 -24.22 42.48 15.04
N ASN A 51 -25.46 42.03 15.08
CA ASN A 51 -26.40 42.02 13.96
C ASN A 51 -26.76 43.46 13.60
N ASP A 52 -26.71 43.83 12.32
CA ASP A 52 -27.60 44.85 11.78
C ASP A 52 -27.90 44.61 10.30
N GLN A 53 -29.20 44.50 10.00
CA GLN A 53 -29.78 44.58 8.67
C GLN A 53 -30.04 46.05 8.34
N SER A 54 -29.70 46.51 7.12
CA SER A 54 -30.63 47.20 6.20
C SER A 54 -29.93 47.95 5.05
N ASN A 55 -30.51 47.74 3.85
CA ASN A 55 -30.79 48.69 2.77
C ASN A 55 -29.68 49.48 2.04
N SER A 56 -29.54 49.12 0.75
CA SER A 56 -29.60 49.96 -0.46
C SER A 56 -29.02 51.38 -0.45
N HIS A 57 -28.02 51.64 -1.29
CA HIS A 57 -28.11 52.53 -2.45
C HIS A 57 -26.79 52.51 -3.24
N GLY A 58 -26.89 52.49 -4.57
CA GLY A 58 -25.74 52.58 -5.46
C GLY A 58 -25.17 53.99 -5.51
N GLN A 59 -23.84 54.08 -5.52
CA GLN A 59 -23.11 55.22 -6.06
C GLN A 59 -21.79 54.77 -6.68
N SER A 60 -21.58 55.22 -7.91
CA SER A 60 -20.34 55.18 -8.69
C SER A 60 -19.26 56.05 -8.02
N PHE A 61 -18.08 55.49 -7.78
CA PHE A 61 -16.81 56.21 -7.61
C PHE A 61 -15.72 55.38 -8.30
N ALA A 62 -15.21 55.86 -9.44
CA ALA A 62 -14.00 56.66 -9.56
C ALA A 62 -12.72 55.85 -9.29
N SER A 63 -11.93 55.73 -10.35
CA SER A 63 -10.58 55.20 -10.39
C SER A 63 -9.69 55.81 -9.31
N VAL A 64 -9.29 55.00 -8.33
CA VAL A 64 -8.19 55.31 -7.43
C VAL A 64 -7.10 54.26 -7.65
N SER A 65 -6.02 54.72 -8.27
CA SER A 65 -4.72 54.08 -8.31
C SER A 65 -4.24 53.80 -6.87
N HIS A 66 -4.29 52.54 -6.45
CA HIS A 66 -3.56 52.10 -5.27
C HIS A 66 -2.17 51.61 -5.67
N SER A 67 -1.23 52.51 -5.41
CA SER A 67 0.19 52.26 -5.26
C SER A 67 0.47 51.17 -4.21
N ALA A 68 1.55 50.45 -4.47
CA ALA A 68 2.10 49.37 -3.67
C ALA A 68 2.11 49.65 -2.15
N THR A 69 1.38 48.81 -1.42
CA THR A 69 1.68 48.46 -0.02
C THR A 69 1.34 46.98 0.16
N GLY A 70 2.27 46.25 0.77
CA GLY A 70 2.40 44.79 0.67
C GLY A 70 1.19 44.00 1.17
N GLN A 71 0.53 43.33 0.24
CA GLN A 71 -0.05 42.01 0.47
C GLN A 71 0.81 41.03 -0.33
N GLU A 72 1.59 40.21 0.39
CA GLU A 72 2.18 38.99 -0.16
C GLU A 72 1.03 38.15 -0.71
N THR A 73 0.76 38.34 -2.00
CA THR A 73 -0.10 37.48 -2.79
C THR A 73 0.55 36.11 -2.70
N GLU A 74 -0.19 35.10 -2.18
CA GLU A 74 0.21 33.69 -2.26
C GLU A 74 0.90 33.47 -3.61
N GLU A 75 2.20 33.18 -3.59
CA GLU A 75 2.94 32.78 -4.79
C GLU A 75 2.37 31.42 -5.22
N LEU A 76 1.22 31.45 -5.88
CA LEU A 76 0.59 30.30 -6.52
C LEU A 76 1.64 29.72 -7.45
N ALA A 77 1.91 28.42 -7.30
CA ALA A 77 2.91 27.72 -8.10
C ALA A 77 2.69 28.03 -9.58
N LYS A 78 3.66 28.72 -10.20
CA LYS A 78 3.56 29.08 -11.61
C LYS A 78 3.97 27.87 -12.44
N PHE A 79 3.13 27.52 -13.43
CA PHE A 79 3.38 26.44 -14.38
C PHE A 79 3.67 27.02 -15.77
N GLU A 80 4.58 26.39 -16.51
CA GLU A 80 4.83 26.69 -17.92
C GLU A 80 3.61 26.32 -18.79
N GLN A 81 3.54 26.79 -20.04
CA GLN A 81 2.48 26.42 -21.00
C GLN A 81 2.33 24.90 -21.19
N ASP A 82 3.41 24.15 -20.98
CA ASP A 82 3.45 22.68 -21.01
C ASP A 82 2.85 22.01 -19.75
N GLY A 83 2.40 22.79 -18.76
CA GLY A 83 1.87 22.30 -17.49
C GLY A 83 2.93 21.80 -16.50
N LYS A 84 4.21 22.16 -16.68
CA LYS A 84 5.32 21.79 -15.78
C LYS A 84 5.67 22.94 -14.84
N LEU A 85 6.13 22.63 -13.62
CA LEU A 85 6.51 23.66 -12.65
C LEU A 85 7.61 24.59 -13.20
N GLN A 86 7.35 25.89 -13.16
CA GLN A 86 8.28 26.91 -13.67
C GLN A 86 9.58 26.91 -12.85
N GLY A 87 10.73 26.99 -13.53
CA GLY A 87 12.06 26.98 -12.89
C GLY A 87 12.68 25.59 -12.70
N VAL A 88 12.01 24.50 -13.10
CA VAL A 88 12.61 23.16 -13.18
C VAL A 88 12.95 22.86 -14.63
N GLY A 89 14.24 22.94 -14.99
CA GLY A 89 14.68 22.62 -16.36
C GLY A 89 14.23 21.22 -16.81
N VAL A 90 13.92 21.06 -18.10
CA VAL A 90 13.32 19.83 -18.68
C VAL A 90 14.09 18.57 -18.30
N TRP A 91 15.43 18.61 -18.32
CA TRP A 91 16.26 17.47 -17.92
C TRP A 91 16.10 17.12 -16.43
N ARG A 92 16.11 18.13 -15.57
CA ARG A 92 15.91 17.96 -14.13
C ARG A 92 14.55 17.36 -13.82
N PHE A 93 13.50 17.85 -14.48
CA PHE A 93 12.15 17.28 -14.39
C PHE A 93 12.14 15.80 -14.78
N ARG A 94 12.75 15.45 -15.92
CA ARG A 94 12.82 14.05 -16.40
C ARG A 94 13.57 13.15 -15.42
N CYS A 95 14.65 13.64 -14.82
CA CYS A 95 15.40 12.91 -13.80
C CYS A 95 14.57 12.68 -12.53
N VAL A 96 13.90 13.72 -12.01
CA VAL A 96 13.07 13.60 -10.79
C VAL A 96 11.88 12.68 -11.05
N PHE A 97 11.14 12.91 -12.13
CA PHE A 97 9.98 12.10 -12.46
C PHE A 97 10.37 10.66 -12.81
N GLY A 98 11.45 10.45 -13.56
CA GLY A 98 12.01 9.12 -13.81
C GLY A 98 12.42 8.40 -12.52
N GLY A 99 13.00 9.13 -11.57
CA GLY A 99 13.30 8.62 -10.22
C GLY A 99 12.05 8.21 -9.46
N ILE A 100 10.97 8.99 -9.53
CA ILE A 100 9.66 8.64 -8.94
C ILE A 100 9.11 7.36 -9.58
N LEU A 101 9.11 7.27 -10.91
CA LEU A 101 8.61 6.09 -11.63
C LEU A 101 9.37 4.81 -11.25
N LEU A 102 10.70 4.89 -11.20
CA LEU A 102 11.53 3.76 -10.78
C LEU A 102 11.35 3.44 -9.28
N GLY A 103 11.13 4.44 -8.43
CA GLY A 103 10.80 4.24 -7.02
C GLY A 103 9.50 3.46 -6.85
N TYR A 104 8.47 3.79 -7.63
CA TYR A 104 7.21 3.04 -7.70
C TYR A 104 7.42 1.60 -8.16
N PHE A 105 8.21 1.41 -9.22
CA PHE A 105 8.52 0.07 -9.73
C PHE A 105 9.21 -0.79 -8.68
N ILE A 106 10.25 -0.29 -8.02
CA ILE A 106 11.00 -1.06 -7.02
C ILE A 106 10.14 -1.34 -5.79
N ALA A 107 9.39 -0.36 -5.28
CA ALA A 107 8.52 -0.56 -4.12
C ALA A 107 7.45 -1.64 -4.41
N MET A 108 6.88 -1.64 -5.61
CA MET A 108 5.89 -2.65 -5.99
C MET A 108 6.51 -3.99 -6.34
N PHE A 109 7.70 -4.00 -6.93
CA PHE A 109 8.49 -5.21 -7.15
C PHE A 109 8.80 -5.90 -5.82
N ASP A 110 9.32 -5.19 -4.83
CA ASP A 110 9.61 -5.73 -3.48
C ASP A 110 8.35 -6.26 -2.78
N SER A 111 7.25 -5.52 -2.88
CA SER A 111 5.95 -5.90 -2.30
C SER A 111 5.44 -7.23 -2.85
N THR A 112 5.47 -7.42 -4.18
CA THR A 112 4.92 -8.64 -4.82
C THR A 112 5.92 -9.76 -5.00
N LEU A 113 7.22 -9.50 -4.86
CA LEU A 113 8.27 -10.53 -4.87
C LEU A 113 8.00 -11.63 -3.83
N MET A 114 7.41 -11.26 -2.69
CA MET A 114 7.00 -12.21 -1.66
C MET A 114 5.92 -13.20 -2.12
N ALA A 115 5.14 -12.93 -3.16
CA ALA A 115 4.12 -13.86 -3.63
C ALA A 115 4.74 -15.22 -4.04
N SER A 116 5.84 -15.22 -4.80
CA SER A 116 6.50 -16.46 -5.26
C SER A 116 7.69 -16.89 -4.40
N SER A 117 8.34 -15.96 -3.68
CA SER A 117 9.53 -16.24 -2.87
C SER A 117 9.24 -16.66 -1.42
N HIS A 118 8.07 -16.33 -0.85
CA HIS A 118 7.78 -16.63 0.56
C HIS A 118 7.88 -18.13 0.93
N PRO A 119 7.51 -19.11 0.09
CA PRO A 119 7.61 -20.52 0.48
C PRO A 119 9.08 -20.96 0.58
N VAL A 120 9.95 -20.41 -0.27
CA VAL A 120 11.39 -20.68 -0.24
C VAL A 120 12.03 -20.12 1.03
N ILE A 121 11.75 -18.85 1.34
CA ILE A 121 12.34 -18.15 2.51
C ILE A 121 11.86 -18.80 3.81
N THR A 122 10.57 -19.10 3.91
CA THR A 122 10.00 -19.70 5.12
C THR A 122 10.49 -21.14 5.32
N SER A 123 10.68 -21.90 4.24
CA SER A 123 11.30 -23.22 4.28
C SER A 123 12.76 -23.16 4.73
N TYR A 124 13.53 -22.14 4.30
CA TYR A 124 14.91 -21.93 4.73
C TYR A 124 15.03 -21.71 6.25
N PHE A 125 14.09 -20.96 6.83
CA PHE A 125 14.05 -20.71 8.28
C PHE A 125 13.27 -21.75 9.10
N HIS A 126 12.75 -22.81 8.47
CA HIS A 126 11.85 -23.78 9.10
C HIS A 126 10.62 -23.14 9.77
N ALA A 127 10.11 -22.06 9.17
CA ALA A 127 9.08 -21.18 9.74
C ALA A 127 7.93 -20.94 8.76
N SER A 128 7.45 -21.98 8.08
CA SER A 128 6.31 -21.90 7.15
C SER A 128 5.00 -21.44 7.81
N ASN A 129 4.87 -21.59 9.13
CA ASN A 129 3.78 -21.00 9.90
C ASN A 129 3.80 -19.48 9.99
N SER A 130 4.96 -18.86 9.81
CA SER A 130 5.11 -17.41 9.78
C SER A 130 5.00 -16.84 8.36
N ALA A 131 4.59 -17.62 7.36
CA ALA A 131 4.56 -17.21 5.96
C ALA A 131 3.74 -15.94 5.72
N SER A 132 2.60 -15.77 6.40
CA SER A 132 1.78 -14.55 6.26
C SER A 132 2.58 -13.30 6.63
N TRP A 133 3.42 -13.37 7.67
CA TRP A 133 4.14 -12.22 8.22
C TRP A 133 5.14 -11.60 7.26
N LEU A 134 5.69 -12.37 6.32
CA LEU A 134 6.68 -11.86 5.36
C LEU A 134 6.07 -10.80 4.44
N SER A 135 4.81 -11.01 4.04
CA SER A 135 4.06 -10.07 3.21
C SER A 135 3.29 -9.07 4.05
N THR A 136 2.65 -9.53 5.14
CA THR A 136 1.78 -8.65 5.93
C THR A 136 2.53 -7.65 6.77
N ALA A 137 3.76 -7.90 7.23
CA ALA A 137 4.53 -6.90 7.99
C ALA A 137 4.83 -5.65 7.15
N PHE A 138 5.27 -5.85 5.90
CA PHE A 138 5.49 -4.77 4.94
C PHE A 138 4.19 -4.04 4.61
N LEU A 139 3.12 -4.78 4.32
CA LEU A 139 1.83 -4.18 3.97
C LEU A 139 1.21 -3.43 5.15
N LEU A 140 1.34 -3.96 6.37
CA LEU A 140 0.87 -3.36 7.62
C LEU A 140 1.47 -1.97 7.81
N THR A 141 2.80 -1.86 7.79
CA THR A 141 3.48 -0.58 8.03
C THR A 141 3.34 0.36 6.84
N SER A 142 3.39 -0.14 5.60
CA SER A 142 3.20 0.71 4.43
C SER A 142 1.79 1.30 4.36
N THR A 143 0.76 0.50 4.65
CA THR A 143 -0.63 0.93 4.61
C THR A 143 -0.96 1.89 5.74
N SER A 144 -0.57 1.55 6.97
CA SER A 144 -0.91 2.37 8.14
C SER A 144 -0.21 3.73 8.11
N LEU A 145 1.03 3.81 7.64
CA LEU A 145 1.80 5.05 7.67
C LEU A 145 1.65 5.94 6.43
N GLN A 146 1.13 5.43 5.31
CA GLN A 146 0.91 6.23 4.09
C GLN A 146 0.17 7.56 4.34
N PRO A 147 -0.94 7.60 5.10
CA PRO A 147 -1.66 8.85 5.40
C PRO A 147 -0.83 9.85 6.19
N LEU A 148 0.01 9.38 7.13
CA LEU A 148 0.89 10.25 7.93
C LEU A 148 1.98 10.91 7.09
N MET A 149 2.49 10.21 6.06
CA MET A 149 3.55 10.74 5.20
C MET A 149 3.14 12.04 4.51
N GLY A 150 1.88 12.15 4.06
CA GLY A 150 1.38 13.37 3.46
C GLY A 150 1.43 14.55 4.42
N ARG A 151 0.98 14.35 5.65
CA ARG A 151 0.99 15.40 6.70
C ARG A 151 2.39 15.81 7.09
N PHE A 152 3.27 14.85 7.34
CA PHE A 152 4.68 15.14 7.64
C PHE A 152 5.35 15.89 6.49
N SER A 153 4.95 15.63 5.24
CA SER A 153 5.51 16.34 4.10
C SER A 153 5.10 17.80 4.03
N ASP A 154 3.93 18.18 4.57
CA ASP A 154 3.50 19.58 4.65
C ASP A 154 4.36 20.35 5.67
N THR A 155 4.79 19.68 6.74
CA THR A 155 5.64 20.27 7.79
C THR A 155 7.12 20.32 7.40
N PHE A 156 7.73 19.19 7.04
CA PHE A 156 9.17 19.06 6.81
C PHE A 156 9.59 19.34 5.35
N GLY A 157 8.62 19.50 4.46
CA GLY A 157 8.83 19.60 3.01
C GLY A 157 8.93 18.23 2.32
N ARG A 158 8.78 18.24 0.99
CA ARG A 158 8.69 17.00 0.20
C ARG A 158 10.02 16.25 0.09
N ARG A 159 11.11 16.97 -0.18
CA ARG A 159 12.44 16.39 -0.45
C ARG A 159 13.01 15.60 0.74
N PRO A 160 13.04 16.11 1.98
CA PRO A 160 13.61 15.37 3.11
C PRO A 160 12.89 14.05 3.37
N LEU A 161 11.56 14.03 3.28
CA LEU A 161 10.78 12.79 3.45
C LEU A 161 11.04 11.79 2.33
N TYR A 162 11.13 12.23 1.09
CA TYR A 162 11.42 11.33 -0.03
C TYR A 162 12.80 10.68 0.12
N LEU A 163 13.82 11.47 0.51
CA LEU A 163 15.17 10.98 0.79
C LEU A 163 15.20 10.01 1.98
N ALA A 164 14.52 10.35 3.08
CA ALA A 164 14.42 9.46 4.23
C ALA A 164 13.73 8.14 3.87
N GLY A 165 12.66 8.19 3.07
CA GLY A 165 11.98 7.00 2.56
C GLY A 165 12.89 6.10 1.72
N LEU A 166 13.63 6.67 0.76
CA LEU A 166 14.60 5.92 -0.06
C LEU A 166 15.76 5.36 0.75
N ALA A 167 16.32 6.14 1.68
CA ALA A 167 17.41 5.69 2.54
C ALA A 167 16.96 4.55 3.47
N LEU A 168 15.78 4.69 4.07
CA LEU A 168 15.19 3.64 4.92
C LEU A 168 14.90 2.39 4.10
N LEU A 169 14.33 2.52 2.90
CA LEU A 169 14.08 1.40 2.01
C LEU A 169 15.39 0.69 1.63
N ALA A 170 16.45 1.42 1.27
CA ALA A 170 17.76 0.83 0.96
C ALA A 170 18.35 0.07 2.16
N ALA A 171 18.39 0.69 3.34
CA ALA A 171 18.96 0.10 4.55
C ALA A 171 18.20 -1.15 4.99
N THR A 172 16.88 -1.11 4.92
CA THR A 172 16.00 -2.21 5.38
C THR A 172 15.95 -3.36 4.37
N THR A 173 16.03 -3.07 3.07
CA THR A 173 16.21 -4.09 2.03
C THR A 173 17.58 -4.77 2.16
N ALA A 174 18.64 -4.03 2.48
CA ALA A 174 19.94 -4.62 2.81
C ALA A 174 19.86 -5.50 4.08
N TRP A 175 19.11 -5.07 5.09
CA TRP A 175 18.85 -5.86 6.28
C TRP A 175 18.08 -7.16 5.94
N CYS A 176 17.09 -7.12 5.05
CA CYS A 176 16.40 -8.33 4.56
C CYS A 176 17.39 -9.33 3.94
N ALA A 177 18.36 -8.86 3.14
CA ALA A 177 19.37 -9.71 2.53
C ALA A 177 20.31 -10.37 3.57
N LEU A 178 20.61 -9.65 4.66
CA LEU A 178 21.55 -10.09 5.70
C LEU A 178 20.90 -10.84 6.86
N ALA A 179 19.56 -10.98 6.85
CA ALA A 179 18.82 -11.57 7.96
C ALA A 179 19.27 -13.01 8.28
N GLN A 180 19.51 -13.24 9.58
CA GLN A 180 19.94 -14.54 10.12
C GLN A 180 18.81 -15.30 10.84
N SER A 181 17.66 -14.67 11.05
CA SER A 181 16.49 -15.30 11.65
C SER A 181 15.20 -14.78 11.01
N ILE A 182 14.14 -15.59 11.08
CA ILE A 182 12.82 -15.21 10.56
C ILE A 182 12.26 -13.95 11.24
N ALA A 183 12.50 -13.80 12.54
CA ALA A 183 12.07 -12.62 13.30
C ALA A 183 12.81 -11.36 12.84
N SER A 184 14.13 -11.44 12.65
CA SER A 184 14.94 -10.34 12.11
C SER A 184 14.48 -9.96 10.71
N PHE A 185 14.16 -10.95 9.87
CA PHE A 185 13.63 -10.73 8.53
C PHE A 185 12.25 -10.05 8.55
N ILE A 186 11.31 -10.51 9.39
CA ILE A 186 9.99 -9.89 9.53
C ILE A 186 10.10 -8.44 10.02
N LEU A 187 11.00 -8.15 10.96
CA LEU A 187 11.27 -6.78 11.40
C LEU A 187 11.83 -5.93 10.26
N ALA A 188 12.82 -6.44 9.53
CA ALA A 188 13.35 -5.74 8.36
C ALA A 188 12.24 -5.43 7.34
N ARG A 189 11.33 -6.39 7.06
CA ARG A 189 10.15 -6.19 6.19
C ARG A 189 9.21 -5.12 6.72
N ALA A 190 8.96 -5.09 8.03
CA ALA A 190 8.15 -4.04 8.64
C ALA A 190 8.76 -2.65 8.38
N PHE A 191 10.07 -2.49 8.57
CA PHE A 191 10.75 -1.22 8.28
C PHE A 191 10.83 -0.91 6.77
N CYS A 192 10.94 -1.92 5.90
CA CYS A 192 10.82 -1.74 4.45
C CYS A 192 9.47 -1.11 4.08
N GLY A 193 8.39 -1.55 4.72
CA GLY A 193 7.06 -0.98 4.48
C GLY A 193 6.97 0.50 4.88
N ILE A 194 7.68 0.93 5.92
CA ILE A 194 7.79 2.36 6.28
C ILE A 194 8.49 3.14 5.16
N GLY A 195 9.62 2.62 4.65
CA GLY A 195 10.34 3.23 3.53
C GLY A 195 9.46 3.31 2.27
N ALA A 196 8.75 2.23 1.96
CA ALA A 196 7.82 2.17 0.84
C ALA A 196 6.65 3.15 0.97
N ALA A 197 6.07 3.33 2.17
CA ALA A 197 5.06 4.37 2.41
C ALA A 197 5.59 5.77 2.09
N GLY A 198 6.81 6.08 2.54
CA GLY A 198 7.47 7.35 2.24
C GLY A 198 7.67 7.56 0.74
N VAL A 199 8.24 6.58 0.05
CA VAL A 199 8.51 6.64 -1.40
C VAL A 199 7.23 6.79 -2.22
N LEU A 200 6.21 5.98 -1.95
CA LEU A 200 4.96 5.98 -2.71
C LEU A 200 4.15 7.26 -2.45
N SER A 201 3.94 7.64 -1.17
CA SER A 201 3.21 8.87 -0.83
C SER A 201 3.91 10.11 -1.36
N MET A 202 5.23 10.23 -1.14
CA MET A 202 5.97 11.41 -1.60
C MET A 202 6.05 11.46 -3.12
N GLY A 203 6.22 10.33 -3.80
CA GLY A 203 6.21 10.31 -5.25
C GLY A 203 4.89 10.80 -5.85
N ASN A 204 3.75 10.47 -5.24
CA ASN A 204 2.44 10.99 -5.66
C ASN A 204 2.33 12.50 -5.41
N ILE A 205 2.65 12.95 -4.20
CA ILE A 205 2.56 14.37 -3.81
C ILE A 205 3.52 15.24 -4.63
N MET A 206 4.77 14.81 -4.78
CA MET A 206 5.77 15.50 -5.61
C MET A 206 5.33 15.56 -7.07
N THR A 207 4.68 14.53 -7.59
CA THR A 207 4.12 14.58 -8.95
C THR A 207 3.05 15.65 -9.04
N ASN A 208 2.12 15.71 -8.08
CA ASN A 208 1.08 16.75 -8.05
C ASN A 208 1.66 18.16 -7.91
N ASP A 209 2.79 18.33 -7.22
CA ASP A 209 3.50 19.61 -7.10
C ASP A 209 4.31 19.97 -8.37
N LEU A 210 4.75 18.98 -9.14
CA LEU A 210 5.57 19.16 -10.35
C LEU A 210 4.75 19.43 -11.63
N VAL A 211 3.50 18.98 -11.66
CA VAL A 211 2.65 19.06 -12.86
C VAL A 211 1.29 19.68 -12.56
N SER A 212 0.83 20.53 -13.48
CA SER A 212 -0.45 21.23 -13.40
C SER A 212 -1.62 20.25 -13.49
N ILE A 213 -2.77 20.66 -12.95
CA ILE A 213 -3.93 19.78 -12.80
C ILE A 213 -4.46 19.25 -14.13
N GLU A 214 -4.30 20.01 -15.21
CA GLU A 214 -4.75 19.68 -16.56
C GLU A 214 -3.98 18.49 -17.17
N VAL A 215 -2.69 18.37 -16.86
CA VAL A 215 -1.83 17.32 -17.42
C VAL A 215 -1.58 16.15 -16.45
N ARG A 216 -1.99 16.28 -15.17
CA ARG A 216 -1.82 15.26 -14.11
C ARG A 216 -2.27 13.86 -14.52
N GLY A 217 -3.37 13.75 -15.28
CA GLY A 217 -3.89 12.46 -15.74
C GLY A 217 -2.86 11.64 -16.53
N LYS A 218 -2.05 12.29 -17.38
CA LYS A 218 -0.99 11.62 -18.16
C LYS A 218 0.13 11.10 -17.27
N TYR A 219 0.56 11.90 -16.29
CA TYR A 219 1.62 11.52 -15.36
C TYR A 219 1.18 10.42 -14.39
N GLN A 220 -0.08 10.45 -13.95
CA GLN A 220 -0.66 9.38 -13.16
C GLN A 220 -0.74 8.05 -13.94
N ALA A 221 -0.98 8.11 -15.26
CA ALA A 221 -0.94 6.93 -16.11
C ALA A 221 0.47 6.31 -16.15
N TYR A 222 1.53 7.12 -16.24
CA TYR A 222 2.91 6.62 -16.15
C TYR A 222 3.21 6.00 -14.77
N ILE A 223 2.78 6.65 -13.68
CA ILE A 223 2.93 6.09 -12.32
C ILE A 223 2.24 4.72 -12.23
N ASN A 224 0.99 4.62 -12.68
CA ASN A 224 0.24 3.36 -12.65
C ASN A 224 0.88 2.27 -13.52
N LEU A 225 1.51 2.64 -14.65
CA LEU A 225 2.25 1.70 -15.50
C LEU A 225 3.46 1.10 -14.76
N PHE A 226 4.25 1.92 -14.06
CA PHE A 226 5.41 1.43 -13.31
C PHE A 226 5.00 0.71 -12.03
N TYR A 227 3.92 1.14 -11.37
CA TYR A 227 3.29 0.43 -10.25
C TYR A 227 2.88 -0.99 -10.67
N GLY A 228 2.13 -1.13 -11.76
CA GLY A 228 1.66 -2.42 -12.28
C GLY A 228 2.80 -3.27 -12.83
N GLY A 229 3.73 -2.66 -13.56
CA GLY A 229 4.93 -3.33 -14.10
C GLY A 229 5.83 -3.88 -12.99
N GLY A 230 6.08 -3.09 -11.94
CA GLY A 230 6.83 -3.54 -10.76
C GLY A 230 6.12 -4.71 -10.07
N SER A 231 4.81 -4.58 -9.86
CA SER A 231 3.97 -5.64 -9.28
C SER A 231 4.03 -6.95 -10.09
N ALA A 232 3.93 -6.87 -11.41
CA ALA A 232 3.98 -8.01 -12.32
C ALA A 232 5.36 -8.67 -12.31
N CYS A 233 6.43 -7.87 -12.43
CA CYS A 233 7.80 -8.34 -12.41
C CYS A 233 8.16 -9.00 -11.07
N GLY A 234 7.73 -8.42 -9.94
CA GLY A 234 7.98 -9.00 -8.62
C GLY A 234 7.34 -10.38 -8.49
N ALA A 235 6.06 -10.50 -8.83
CA ALA A 235 5.35 -11.77 -8.76
C ALA A 235 5.97 -12.85 -9.67
N ALA A 236 6.33 -12.49 -10.91
CA ALA A 236 6.86 -13.40 -11.90
C ALA A 236 8.31 -13.83 -11.64
N PHE A 237 9.19 -12.89 -11.28
CA PHE A 237 10.63 -13.14 -11.17
C PHE A 237 11.12 -13.44 -9.75
N GLY A 238 10.30 -13.23 -8.71
CA GLY A 238 10.71 -13.49 -7.33
C GLY A 238 11.23 -14.91 -7.11
N GLY A 239 10.48 -15.92 -7.56
CA GLY A 239 10.89 -17.32 -7.50
C GLY A 239 12.13 -17.64 -8.36
N PHE A 240 12.28 -17.00 -9.52
CA PHE A 240 13.45 -17.16 -10.39
C PHE A 240 14.74 -16.70 -9.69
N LEU A 241 14.69 -15.52 -9.07
CA LEU A 241 15.84 -14.98 -8.34
C LEU A 241 16.19 -15.87 -7.14
N CYS A 242 15.19 -16.44 -6.45
CA CYS A 242 15.40 -17.38 -5.36
C CYS A 242 16.13 -18.65 -5.82
N ASP A 243 15.68 -19.30 -6.91
CA ASP A 243 16.25 -20.56 -7.37
C ASP A 243 17.66 -20.39 -7.96
N LYS A 244 17.93 -19.27 -8.65
CA LYS A 244 19.21 -19.07 -9.37
C LYS A 244 20.30 -18.38 -8.57
N LEU A 245 19.93 -17.37 -7.79
CA LEU A 245 20.90 -16.52 -7.07
C LEU A 245 20.81 -16.70 -5.56
N GLY A 246 19.81 -17.44 -5.07
CA GLY A 246 19.51 -17.56 -3.66
C GLY A 246 18.61 -16.43 -3.16
N TRP A 247 17.82 -16.74 -2.13
CA TRP A 247 16.81 -15.80 -1.60
C TRP A 247 17.42 -14.49 -1.07
N ARG A 248 18.63 -14.51 -0.52
CA ARG A 248 19.33 -13.30 -0.03
C ARG A 248 19.66 -12.33 -1.15
N MET A 249 20.09 -12.86 -2.30
CA MET A 249 20.46 -12.04 -3.46
C MET A 249 19.27 -11.36 -4.10
N THR A 250 18.04 -11.89 -3.92
CA THR A 250 16.80 -11.24 -4.37
C THR A 250 16.58 -9.86 -3.75
N PHE A 251 17.08 -9.65 -2.53
CA PHE A 251 17.09 -8.36 -1.85
C PHE A 251 18.36 -7.58 -2.12
N ALA A 252 19.52 -8.23 -2.10
CA ALA A 252 20.80 -7.57 -2.34
C ALA A 252 20.86 -6.87 -3.70
N LEU A 253 20.26 -7.45 -4.74
CA LEU A 253 20.19 -6.85 -6.08
C LEU A 253 19.38 -5.55 -6.15
N GLN A 254 18.40 -5.37 -5.26
CA GLN A 254 17.59 -4.16 -5.23
C GLN A 254 18.35 -2.97 -4.62
N VAL A 255 19.25 -3.24 -3.66
CA VAL A 255 19.98 -2.21 -2.91
C VAL A 255 20.77 -1.24 -3.81
N PRO A 256 21.59 -1.69 -4.79
CA PRO A 256 22.28 -0.78 -5.71
C PRO A 256 21.33 0.12 -6.48
N VAL A 257 20.18 -0.40 -6.90
CA VAL A 257 19.19 0.37 -7.66
C VAL A 257 18.55 1.44 -6.78
N ILE A 258 18.19 1.11 -5.52
CA ILE A 258 17.64 2.08 -4.58
C ILE A 258 18.69 3.15 -4.23
N LEU A 259 19.97 2.80 -4.10
CA LEU A 259 21.04 3.77 -3.87
C LEU A 259 21.22 4.73 -5.06
N ILE A 260 21.11 4.24 -6.30
CA ILE A 260 21.12 5.09 -7.49
C ILE A 260 19.93 6.06 -7.46
N LEU A 261 18.74 5.59 -7.07
CA LEU A 261 17.57 6.46 -6.89
C LEU A 261 17.76 7.49 -5.78
N LEU A 262 18.39 7.09 -4.67
CA LEU A 262 18.72 8.01 -3.57
C LEU A 262 19.68 9.10 -4.05
N ILE A 263 20.75 8.75 -4.76
CA ILE A 263 21.70 9.71 -5.34
C ILE A 263 21.00 10.64 -6.33
N ASN A 264 20.18 10.09 -7.24
CA ASN A 264 19.38 10.87 -8.17
C ASN A 264 18.47 11.86 -7.43
N ALA A 265 17.78 11.40 -6.39
CA ALA A 265 16.90 12.23 -5.58
C ALA A 265 17.67 13.33 -4.82
N ILE A 266 18.87 13.05 -4.31
CA ILE A 266 19.73 14.02 -3.63
C ILE A 266 20.16 15.13 -4.61
N VAL A 267 20.57 14.78 -5.82
CA VAL A 267 21.12 15.74 -6.78
C VAL A 267 20.02 16.52 -7.50
N MET A 268 18.95 15.84 -7.92
CA MET A 268 18.00 16.38 -8.88
C MET A 268 16.75 16.98 -8.22
N THR A 269 16.35 16.52 -7.03
CA THR A 269 15.12 17.02 -6.38
C THR A 269 15.31 18.45 -5.88
N PRO A 270 14.50 19.43 -6.33
CA PRO A 270 14.54 20.79 -5.80
C PRO A 270 14.25 20.82 -4.30
N SER A 271 15.03 21.59 -3.54
CA SER A 271 14.75 21.84 -2.10
C SER A 271 13.53 22.75 -1.89
N SER A 272 13.12 23.47 -2.93
CA SER A 272 11.94 24.37 -2.95
C SER A 272 10.63 23.66 -3.30
N LEU A 273 10.64 22.33 -3.49
CA LEU A 273 9.46 21.59 -3.93
C LEU A 273 8.45 21.42 -2.78
N GLY A 274 7.23 21.90 -3.01
CA GLY A 274 6.12 21.90 -2.06
C GLY A 274 6.21 22.98 -0.96
N PRO A 275 5.11 23.22 -0.24
CA PRO A 275 5.11 24.14 0.89
C PRO A 275 6.06 23.60 1.97
N ASN A 276 7.07 24.39 2.33
CA ASN A 276 7.94 24.12 3.48
C ASN A 276 7.49 25.04 4.60
N LEU A 277 6.33 24.73 5.21
CA LEU A 277 5.67 25.61 6.18
C LEU A 277 6.57 25.94 7.38
N ALA A 278 7.38 24.98 7.85
CA ALA A 278 8.35 25.20 8.92
C ALA A 278 9.44 26.24 8.54
N LYS A 279 9.78 26.36 7.26
CA LYS A 279 10.80 27.30 6.77
C LYS A 279 10.22 28.61 6.24
N ARG A 280 9.00 28.60 5.68
CA ARG A 280 8.36 29.77 5.06
C ARG A 280 7.73 30.74 6.06
N PHE A 281 7.26 30.25 7.22
CA PHE A 281 6.52 31.11 8.15
C PHE A 281 7.21 31.32 9.50
N GLY A 282 8.38 30.74 9.75
CA GLY A 282 9.02 30.78 11.08
C GLY A 282 8.12 30.22 12.19
N LEU A 283 7.03 29.53 11.84
CA LEU A 283 6.04 28.98 12.75
C LEU A 283 6.73 27.91 13.58
N GLY A 284 6.60 28.01 14.91
CA GLY A 284 7.01 26.94 15.80
C GLY A 284 6.31 25.64 15.40
N PHE A 285 6.95 24.49 15.65
CA PHE A 285 6.44 23.15 15.38
C PHE A 285 4.94 22.99 15.74
N ARG A 286 4.51 23.65 16.82
CA ARG A 286 3.13 23.65 17.32
C ARG A 286 2.11 24.39 16.44
N ASP A 287 2.47 25.53 15.84
CA ASP A 287 1.52 26.33 15.05
C ASP A 287 1.36 25.79 13.62
N ALA A 288 2.45 25.24 13.04
CA ALA A 288 2.36 24.47 11.79
C ALA A 288 1.52 23.18 11.95
N MET A 289 1.41 22.66 13.18
CA MET A 289 0.59 21.49 13.53
C MET A 289 -0.87 21.80 13.83
N ASN A 290 -1.21 23.02 14.26
CA ASN A 290 -2.57 23.40 14.69
C ASN A 290 -3.58 23.51 13.54
N GLY A 291 -3.13 23.61 12.27
CA GLY A 291 -4.01 23.74 11.10
C GLY A 291 -4.53 22.42 10.50
N PHE A 292 -4.10 21.26 11.03
CA PHE A 292 -4.35 19.95 10.39
C PHE A 292 -4.89 18.90 11.36
N ASP A 293 -5.73 17.99 10.85
CA ASP A 293 -6.24 16.82 11.60
C ASP A 293 -5.16 15.73 11.77
N ILE A 294 -4.11 16.08 12.52
CA ILE A 294 -3.01 15.18 12.90
C ILE A 294 -3.55 14.11 13.85
N ALA A 295 -4.47 14.49 14.74
CA ALA A 295 -5.12 13.57 15.66
C ALA A 295 -5.85 12.46 14.90
N GLY A 296 -6.68 12.79 13.91
CA GLY A 296 -7.37 11.83 13.05
C GLY A 296 -6.40 10.94 12.27
N SER A 297 -5.34 11.53 11.69
CA SER A 297 -4.33 10.76 10.94
C SER A 297 -3.56 9.76 11.82
N ILE A 298 -3.20 10.14 13.05
CA ILE A 298 -2.54 9.26 14.02
C ILE A 298 -3.51 8.18 14.50
N LEU A 299 -4.74 8.56 14.89
CA LEU A 299 -5.76 7.61 15.34
C LEU A 299 -6.10 6.58 14.26
N LEU A 300 -6.19 7.02 12.99
CA LEU A 300 -6.41 6.14 11.85
C LEU A 300 -5.25 5.18 11.68
N THR A 301 -4.02 5.67 11.72
CA THR A 301 -2.81 4.85 11.64
C THR A 301 -2.78 3.79 12.73
N VAL A 302 -2.98 4.20 13.98
CA VAL A 302 -2.94 3.30 15.14
C VAL A 302 -4.08 2.29 15.06
N SER A 303 -5.30 2.73 14.75
CA SER A 303 -6.46 1.84 14.62
C SER A 303 -6.24 0.78 13.54
N VAL A 304 -5.81 1.20 12.34
CA VAL A 304 -5.52 0.30 11.22
C VAL A 304 -4.35 -0.64 11.56
N ALA A 305 -3.28 -0.12 12.18
CA ALA A 305 -2.12 -0.92 12.51
C ALA A 305 -2.44 -2.03 13.51
N PHE A 306 -3.12 -1.69 14.61
CA PHE A 306 -3.50 -2.66 15.63
C PHE A 306 -4.61 -3.61 15.15
N LEU A 307 -5.52 -3.16 14.29
CA LEU A 307 -6.53 -4.03 13.68
C LEU A 307 -5.87 -5.12 12.84
N ILE A 308 -4.97 -4.71 11.94
CA ILE A 308 -4.19 -5.63 11.12
C ILE A 308 -3.36 -6.57 12.01
N LEU A 309 -2.71 -6.03 13.03
CA LEU A 309 -1.87 -6.79 13.95
C LEU A 309 -2.67 -7.91 14.64
N GLY A 310 -3.82 -7.59 15.22
CA GLY A 310 -4.68 -8.56 15.90
C GLY A 310 -5.22 -9.63 14.96
N LEU A 311 -5.68 -9.23 13.77
CA LEU A 311 -6.18 -10.16 12.75
C LEU A 311 -5.08 -11.08 12.18
N ASN A 312 -3.83 -10.64 12.16
CA ASN A 312 -2.72 -11.45 11.68
C ASN A 312 -2.14 -12.39 12.76
N LEU A 313 -2.14 -11.96 14.02
CA LEU A 313 -1.69 -12.78 15.15
C LEU A 313 -2.70 -13.87 15.51
N GLY A 314 -3.99 -13.54 15.51
CA GLY A 314 -5.08 -14.40 15.96
C GLY A 314 -5.27 -15.65 15.11
N GLY A 315 -5.15 -16.82 15.73
CA GLY A 315 -5.38 -18.13 15.12
C GLY A 315 -4.28 -18.62 14.18
N ASN A 316 -3.30 -17.77 13.85
CA ASN A 316 -2.18 -18.13 12.96
C ASN A 316 -0.88 -18.34 13.73
N VAL A 317 -0.45 -17.34 14.51
CA VAL A 317 0.75 -17.41 15.35
C VAL A 317 0.39 -17.71 16.80
N TYR A 318 -0.61 -17.00 17.32
CA TYR A 318 -1.09 -17.17 18.69
C TYR A 318 -2.56 -17.58 18.71
N PRO A 319 -3.00 -18.33 19.74
CA PRO A 319 -4.43 -18.55 19.96
C PRO A 319 -5.18 -17.23 20.09
N TRP A 320 -6.46 -17.18 19.68
CA TRP A 320 -7.30 -15.99 19.79
C TRP A 320 -7.40 -15.41 21.21
N LYS A 321 -7.24 -16.26 22.24
CA LYS A 321 -7.25 -15.87 23.65
C LYS A 321 -5.93 -15.26 24.13
N HIS A 322 -4.89 -15.26 23.31
CA HIS A 322 -3.59 -14.73 23.70
C HIS A 322 -3.67 -13.23 23.93
N TRP A 323 -3.03 -12.74 25.00
CA TRP A 323 -3.14 -11.35 25.43
C TRP A 323 -2.76 -10.36 24.33
N LEU A 324 -1.71 -10.62 23.53
CA LEU A 324 -1.32 -9.77 22.38
C LEU A 324 -2.43 -9.62 21.32
N VAL A 325 -3.21 -10.67 21.07
CA VAL A 325 -4.32 -10.63 20.10
C VAL A 325 -5.45 -9.79 20.66
N ILE A 326 -5.79 -9.99 21.94
CA ILE A 326 -6.86 -9.25 22.60
C ILE A 326 -6.48 -7.77 22.74
N THR A 327 -5.27 -7.46 23.22
CA THR A 327 -4.82 -6.07 23.40
C THR A 327 -4.79 -5.32 22.08
N SER A 328 -4.32 -5.96 20.99
CA SER A 328 -4.31 -5.32 19.68
C SER A 328 -5.73 -5.04 19.15
N LEU A 329 -6.65 -6.00 19.26
CA LEU A 329 -8.04 -5.77 18.86
C LEU A 329 -8.75 -4.73 19.73
N VAL A 330 -8.49 -4.70 21.04
CA VAL A 330 -9.05 -3.72 21.97
C VAL A 330 -8.50 -2.31 21.67
N VAL A 331 -7.18 -2.17 21.44
CA VAL A 331 -6.59 -0.89 21.06
C VAL A 331 -7.15 -0.41 19.73
N ALA A 332 -7.31 -1.30 18.74
CA ALA A 332 -7.92 -0.99 17.46
C ALA A 332 -9.37 -0.49 17.59
N LEU A 333 -10.15 -1.14 18.46
CA LEU A 333 -11.53 -0.76 18.75
C LEU A 333 -11.61 0.60 19.44
N ILE A 334 -10.83 0.81 20.50
CA ILE A 334 -10.82 2.07 21.26
C ILE A 334 -10.41 3.22 20.35
N THR A 335 -9.28 3.08 19.64
CA THR A 335 -8.78 4.12 18.73
C THR A 335 -9.71 4.34 17.55
N GLY A 336 -10.39 3.31 17.05
CA GLY A 336 -11.42 3.44 16.02
C GLY A 336 -12.66 4.21 16.50
N VAL A 337 -13.13 3.95 17.73
CA VAL A 337 -14.26 4.70 18.33
C VAL A 337 -13.89 6.16 18.57
N VAL A 338 -12.66 6.42 19.05
CA VAL A 338 -12.15 7.78 19.23
C VAL A 338 -11.98 8.48 17.88
N LEU A 339 -11.46 7.77 16.87
CA LEU A 339 -11.34 8.27 15.49
C LEU A 339 -12.69 8.73 14.96
N ILE A 340 -13.75 7.92 15.11
CA ILE A 340 -15.10 8.29 14.66
C ILE A 340 -15.55 9.61 15.30
N ARG A 341 -15.28 9.80 16.60
CA ARG A 341 -15.63 11.06 17.29
C ARG A 341 -14.80 12.24 16.81
N VAL A 342 -13.49 12.07 16.62
CA VAL A 342 -12.59 13.13 16.14
C VAL A 342 -12.95 13.54 14.71
N GLU A 343 -13.06 12.57 13.81
CA GLU A 343 -13.41 12.78 12.40
C GLU A 343 -14.80 13.41 12.24
N SER A 344 -15.77 13.06 13.09
CA SER A 344 -17.11 13.67 13.06
C SER A 344 -17.12 15.16 13.40
N ARG A 345 -16.06 15.67 14.02
CA ARG A 345 -15.91 17.08 14.43
C ARG A 345 -14.83 17.81 13.61
N ALA A 346 -14.08 17.10 12.78
CA ALA A 346 -13.03 17.68 11.97
C ALA A 346 -13.63 18.46 10.78
N THR A 347 -13.07 19.64 10.49
CA THR A 347 -13.47 20.46 9.33
C THR A 347 -13.03 19.85 8.00
N ARG A 348 -11.97 19.02 8.00
CA ARG A 348 -11.45 18.29 6.84
C ARG A 348 -11.10 16.84 7.23
N PRO A 349 -12.11 15.96 7.35
CA PRO A 349 -11.91 14.58 7.80
C PRO A 349 -11.01 13.80 6.83
N VAL A 350 -10.15 12.93 7.38
CA VAL A 350 -9.32 11.99 6.60
C VAL A 350 -10.18 10.84 6.06
N MET A 351 -11.21 10.43 6.83
CA MET A 351 -12.19 9.43 6.41
C MET A 351 -13.61 9.94 6.65
N PRO A 352 -14.31 10.42 5.61
CA PRO A 352 -15.65 10.96 5.74
C PRO A 352 -16.65 9.80 5.88
N LEU A 353 -16.87 9.38 7.12
CA LEU A 353 -17.79 8.31 7.49
C LEU A 353 -19.19 8.47 6.88
N PRO A 354 -19.81 9.69 6.84
CA PRO A 354 -21.11 9.86 6.19
C PRO A 354 -21.09 9.46 4.71
N MET A 355 -19.98 9.68 4.03
CA MET A 355 -19.83 9.33 2.62
C MET A 355 -19.61 7.84 2.42
N LEU A 356 -18.88 7.19 3.32
CA LEU A 356 -18.67 5.73 3.32
C LEU A 356 -19.98 4.96 3.50
N PHE A 357 -20.98 5.51 4.18
CA PHE A 357 -22.30 4.88 4.35
C PHE A 357 -23.37 5.41 3.38
N SER A 358 -23.01 6.32 2.47
CA SER A 358 -23.92 6.82 1.43
C SER A 358 -23.87 5.96 0.16
N LYS A 359 -25.04 5.69 -0.44
CA LYS A 359 -25.13 4.99 -1.74
C LYS A 359 -24.90 5.99 -2.88
N PRO A 360 -24.17 5.65 -3.97
CA PRO A 360 -23.51 4.37 -4.26
C PRO A 360 -22.06 4.25 -3.73
N ARG A 361 -21.50 5.32 -3.14
CA ARG A 361 -20.08 5.45 -2.74
C ARG A 361 -19.63 4.33 -1.80
N GLY A 362 -20.39 4.05 -0.75
CA GLY A 362 -20.08 2.98 0.20
C GLY A 362 -19.99 1.60 -0.44
N ASN A 363 -20.97 1.27 -1.29
CA ASN A 363 -20.99 -0.02 -1.99
C ASN A 363 -19.75 -0.19 -2.88
N LEU A 364 -19.27 0.87 -3.53
CA LEU A 364 -18.04 0.82 -4.34
C LEU A 364 -16.79 0.53 -3.48
N VAL A 365 -16.69 1.18 -2.33
CA VAL A 365 -15.56 0.99 -1.39
C VAL A 365 -15.58 -0.41 -0.80
N PHE A 366 -16.70 -0.87 -0.24
CA PHE A 366 -16.83 -2.21 0.32
C PHE A 366 -16.67 -3.31 -0.73
N ASN A 367 -17.19 -3.10 -1.95
CA ASN A 367 -16.98 -4.01 -3.06
C ASN A 367 -15.48 -4.22 -3.35
N ASN A 368 -14.69 -3.14 -3.35
CA ASN A 368 -13.24 -3.23 -3.58
C ASN A 368 -12.49 -3.85 -2.42
N PHE A 369 -12.92 -3.60 -1.19
CA PHE A 369 -12.38 -4.26 0.00
C PHE A 369 -12.54 -5.79 -0.09
N PHE A 370 -13.76 -6.29 -0.32
CA PHE A 370 -13.98 -7.73 -0.48
C PHE A 370 -13.28 -8.31 -1.72
N ALA A 371 -13.25 -7.57 -2.83
CA ALA A 371 -12.53 -8.00 -4.02
C ALA A 371 -11.02 -8.16 -3.75
N GLN A 372 -10.42 -7.30 -2.93
CA GLN A 372 -9.02 -7.41 -2.51
C GLN A 372 -8.76 -8.58 -1.58
N ILE A 373 -9.69 -8.92 -0.67
CA ILE A 373 -9.58 -10.12 0.17
C ILE A 373 -9.50 -11.37 -0.69
N GLY A 374 -10.43 -11.53 -1.64
CA GLY A 374 -10.47 -12.69 -2.54
C GLY A 374 -9.25 -12.76 -3.46
N MET A 375 -8.84 -11.62 -4.03
CA MET A 375 -7.68 -11.58 -4.93
C MET A 375 -6.37 -11.93 -4.22
N ASN A 376 -6.14 -11.37 -3.03
CA ASN A 376 -4.91 -11.65 -2.30
C ASN A 376 -4.89 -13.05 -1.68
N THR A 377 -6.06 -13.61 -1.39
CA THR A 377 -6.19 -15.04 -1.09
C THR A 377 -5.66 -15.90 -2.23
N ILE A 378 -6.03 -15.60 -3.48
CA ILE A 378 -5.53 -16.33 -4.66
C ILE A 378 -4.04 -16.07 -4.88
N LEU A 379 -3.64 -14.80 -4.94
CA LEU A 379 -2.27 -14.40 -5.28
C LEU A 379 -1.23 -14.95 -4.29
N PHE A 380 -1.58 -14.99 -3.00
CA PHE A 380 -0.68 -15.50 -1.95
C PHE A 380 -0.56 -17.03 -1.97
N ASN A 381 -1.63 -17.76 -2.28
CA ASN A 381 -1.66 -19.23 -2.16
C ASN A 381 -1.47 -19.98 -3.49
N ALA A 382 -1.64 -19.33 -4.63
CA ALA A 382 -1.41 -19.94 -5.94
C ALA A 382 0.04 -20.45 -6.11
N PRO A 383 1.09 -19.69 -5.74
CA PRO A 383 2.46 -20.18 -5.84
C PRO A 383 2.72 -21.39 -4.94
N LEU A 384 2.12 -21.38 -3.75
CA LEU A 384 2.20 -22.49 -2.81
C LEU A 384 1.55 -23.77 -3.37
N TYR A 385 0.45 -23.66 -4.12
CA TYR A 385 -0.13 -24.81 -4.83
C TYR A 385 0.88 -25.46 -5.78
N PHE A 386 1.50 -24.68 -6.66
CA PHE A 386 2.47 -25.23 -7.61
C PHE A 386 3.73 -25.79 -6.93
N GLN A 387 4.15 -25.21 -5.81
CA GLN A 387 5.34 -25.68 -5.08
C GLN A 387 5.08 -26.90 -4.19
N ALA A 388 3.92 -26.96 -3.52
CA ALA A 388 3.60 -28.01 -2.55
C ALA A 388 2.84 -29.19 -3.16
N VAL A 389 1.97 -28.95 -4.15
CA VAL A 389 1.12 -29.99 -4.78
C VAL A 389 1.74 -30.49 -6.09
N GLU A 390 2.15 -29.58 -6.97
CA GLU A 390 2.75 -29.94 -8.28
C GLU A 390 4.27 -30.19 -8.21
N LEU A 391 4.86 -29.98 -7.02
CA LEU A 391 6.29 -30.13 -6.72
C LEU A 391 7.21 -29.35 -7.67
N GLU A 392 6.73 -28.21 -8.18
CA GLU A 392 7.51 -27.37 -9.10
C GLU A 392 8.47 -26.46 -8.34
N SER A 393 9.53 -26.02 -9.03
CA SER A 393 10.46 -25.05 -8.48
C SER A 393 9.79 -23.67 -8.32
N ALA A 394 10.37 -22.83 -7.47
CA ALA A 394 9.83 -21.48 -7.24
C ALA A 394 9.87 -20.63 -8.52
N SER A 395 10.87 -20.83 -9.39
CA SER A 395 10.96 -20.19 -10.71
C SER A 395 9.74 -20.47 -11.58
N VAL A 396 9.36 -21.74 -11.72
CA VAL A 396 8.25 -22.14 -12.58
C VAL A 396 6.93 -21.66 -11.98
N SER A 397 6.76 -21.83 -10.67
CA SER A 397 5.60 -21.35 -9.91
C SER A 397 5.41 -19.83 -10.04
N GLY A 398 6.48 -19.05 -9.92
CA GLY A 398 6.47 -17.60 -10.15
C GLY A 398 6.16 -17.23 -11.59
N PHE A 399 6.81 -17.88 -12.57
CA PHE A 399 6.57 -17.62 -13.99
C PHE A 399 5.12 -17.89 -14.40
N ARG A 400 4.42 -18.85 -13.77
CA ARG A 400 2.99 -19.07 -13.98
C ARG A 400 2.12 -17.87 -13.60
N LEU A 401 2.59 -16.94 -12.76
CA LEU A 401 1.92 -15.68 -12.44
C LEU A 401 2.09 -14.59 -13.51
N ALA A 402 3.03 -14.77 -14.45
CA ALA A 402 3.28 -13.79 -15.52
C ALA A 402 2.06 -13.63 -16.44
N GLY A 403 1.45 -14.75 -16.87
CA GLY A 403 0.25 -14.74 -17.70
C GLY A 403 -0.92 -13.97 -17.07
N PRO A 404 -1.31 -14.30 -15.83
CA PRO A 404 -2.29 -13.52 -15.06
C PRO A 404 -1.95 -12.03 -14.95
N SER A 405 -0.67 -11.68 -14.76
CA SER A 405 -0.23 -10.29 -14.66
C SER A 405 -0.34 -9.51 -15.98
N VAL A 406 -0.05 -10.16 -17.11
CA VAL A 406 -0.27 -9.59 -18.45
C VAL A 406 -1.77 -9.40 -18.68
N ALA A 407 -2.59 -10.41 -18.37
CA ALA A 407 -4.03 -10.33 -18.53
C ALA A 407 -4.65 -9.19 -17.68
N LEU A 408 -4.22 -9.05 -16.43
CA LEU A 408 -4.57 -7.93 -15.54
C LEU A 408 -4.27 -6.58 -16.21
N THR A 409 -3.05 -6.42 -16.73
CA THR A 409 -2.58 -5.16 -17.31
C THR A 409 -3.35 -4.81 -18.58
N VAL A 410 -3.48 -5.76 -19.51
CA VAL A 410 -4.22 -5.58 -20.77
C VAL A 410 -5.67 -5.23 -20.47
N CYS A 411 -6.35 -5.99 -19.62
CA CYS A 411 -7.75 -5.72 -19.26
C CYS A 411 -7.92 -4.38 -18.54
N GLY A 412 -6.97 -3.98 -17.69
CA GLY A 412 -6.98 -2.68 -17.02
C GLY A 412 -6.88 -1.50 -17.97
N VAL A 413 -5.96 -1.58 -18.95
CA VAL A 413 -5.80 -0.57 -20.00
C VAL A 413 -7.04 -0.54 -20.89
N SER A 414 -7.52 -1.69 -21.33
CA SER A 414 -8.74 -1.81 -22.15
C SER A 414 -9.97 -1.25 -21.42
N ALA A 415 -10.13 -1.50 -20.13
CA ALA A 415 -11.22 -0.94 -19.33
C ALA A 415 -11.22 0.59 -19.37
N GLY A 416 -10.05 1.23 -19.27
CA GLY A 416 -9.89 2.67 -19.42
C GLY A 416 -10.42 3.18 -20.77
N PHE A 417 -9.96 2.60 -21.87
CA PHE A 417 -10.42 2.98 -23.22
C PHE A 417 -11.92 2.75 -23.43
N ILE A 418 -12.44 1.61 -22.96
CA ILE A 418 -13.87 1.27 -23.06
C ILE A 418 -14.70 2.29 -22.29
N MET A 419 -14.29 2.71 -21.09
CA MET A 419 -14.99 3.73 -20.32
C MET A 419 -14.99 5.08 -21.03
N THR A 420 -13.86 5.50 -21.61
CA THR A 420 -13.77 6.75 -22.38
C THR A 420 -14.70 6.74 -23.60
N ALA A 421 -14.76 5.62 -24.34
CA ALA A 421 -15.60 5.50 -25.52
C ALA A 421 -17.11 5.41 -25.18
N THR A 422 -17.46 4.58 -24.19
CA THR A 422 -18.86 4.23 -23.89
C THR A 422 -19.50 5.14 -22.83
N GLY A 423 -18.70 5.72 -21.93
CA GLY A 423 -19.20 6.43 -20.74
C GLY A 423 -19.89 5.53 -19.70
N ARG A 424 -19.79 4.19 -19.83
CA ARG A 424 -20.49 3.20 -18.99
C ARG A 424 -19.50 2.41 -18.13
N MET A 425 -19.59 2.58 -16.81
CA MET A 425 -18.69 1.92 -15.85
C MET A 425 -19.29 0.63 -15.26
N LYS A 426 -20.61 0.58 -15.06
CA LYS A 426 -21.27 -0.51 -14.30
C LYS A 426 -21.05 -1.89 -14.92
N TRP A 427 -21.13 -2.01 -16.24
CA TRP A 427 -20.98 -3.31 -16.91
C TRP A 427 -19.56 -3.88 -16.75
N LEU A 428 -18.52 -3.03 -16.77
CA LEU A 428 -17.13 -3.47 -16.53
C LEU A 428 -16.95 -4.00 -15.10
N ILE A 429 -17.59 -3.36 -14.11
CA ILE A 429 -17.58 -3.83 -12.72
C ILE A 429 -18.27 -5.19 -12.60
N VAL A 430 -19.44 -5.38 -13.25
CA VAL A 430 -20.21 -6.64 -13.25
C VAL A 430 -19.44 -7.77 -13.92
N VAL A 431 -18.94 -7.55 -15.14
CA VAL A 431 -18.16 -8.55 -15.88
C VAL A 431 -16.89 -8.87 -15.13
N GLY A 432 -16.23 -7.85 -14.57
CA GLY A 432 -15.05 -8.03 -13.74
C GLY A 432 -15.33 -8.90 -12.52
N SER A 433 -16.40 -8.61 -11.75
CA SER A 433 -16.75 -9.38 -10.55
C SER A 433 -17.19 -10.81 -10.86
N LEU A 434 -17.91 -11.04 -11.96
CA LEU A 434 -18.26 -12.38 -12.43
C LEU A 434 -17.02 -13.16 -12.88
N SER A 435 -16.08 -12.52 -13.57
CA SER A 435 -14.80 -13.13 -13.96
C SER A 435 -13.95 -13.52 -12.74
N MET A 436 -13.95 -12.70 -11.68
CA MET A 436 -13.28 -13.04 -10.41
C MET A 436 -13.91 -14.27 -9.75
N LEU A 437 -15.24 -14.34 -9.72
CA LEU A 437 -15.97 -15.49 -9.19
C LEU A 437 -15.69 -16.76 -10.00
N LEU A 438 -15.69 -16.64 -11.34
CA LEU A 438 -15.31 -17.74 -12.23
C LEU A 438 -13.90 -18.23 -11.94
N GLY A 439 -12.93 -17.32 -11.80
CA GLY A 439 -11.54 -17.67 -11.47
C GLY A 439 -11.42 -18.44 -10.16
N ALA A 440 -12.04 -17.96 -9.08
CA ALA A 440 -12.05 -18.68 -7.81
C ALA A 440 -12.74 -20.04 -7.90
N THR A 441 -13.82 -20.14 -8.67
CA THR A 441 -14.52 -21.41 -8.91
C THR A 441 -13.61 -22.40 -9.64
N CYS A 442 -12.97 -21.98 -10.73
CA CYS A 442 -12.00 -22.81 -11.46
C CYS A 442 -10.84 -23.28 -10.56
N LEU A 443 -10.28 -22.38 -9.75
CA LEU A 443 -9.22 -22.72 -8.80
C LEU A 443 -9.69 -23.70 -7.71
N SER A 444 -10.94 -23.59 -7.25
CA SER A 444 -11.54 -24.54 -6.30
C SER A 444 -11.82 -25.93 -6.89
N LEU A 445 -11.69 -26.07 -8.21
CA LEU A 445 -11.85 -27.31 -8.97
C LEU A 445 -10.52 -27.80 -9.58
N MET A 446 -9.39 -27.17 -9.26
CA MET A 446 -8.07 -27.40 -9.87
C MET A 446 -7.41 -28.75 -9.50
N PHE A 447 -8.18 -29.78 -9.16
CA PHE A 447 -7.65 -31.07 -8.67
C PHE A 447 -7.53 -32.07 -9.82
N ASN A 448 -6.34 -32.67 -9.98
CA ASN A 448 -6.03 -33.62 -11.06
C ASN A 448 -6.21 -33.06 -12.49
N VAL A 449 -6.04 -31.74 -12.65
CA VAL A 449 -6.06 -31.10 -13.98
C VAL A 449 -4.66 -31.04 -14.58
N PRO A 450 -4.52 -31.04 -15.92
CA PRO A 450 -3.24 -30.82 -16.56
C PRO A 450 -2.60 -29.50 -16.11
N LYS A 451 -1.28 -29.50 -15.93
CA LYS A 451 -0.53 -28.34 -15.42
C LYS A 451 -0.76 -27.05 -16.20
N TRP A 452 -0.90 -27.13 -17.53
CA TRP A 452 -1.17 -25.94 -18.35
C TRP A 452 -2.55 -25.33 -18.04
N LEU A 453 -3.55 -26.18 -17.76
CA LEU A 453 -4.91 -25.77 -17.43
C LEU A 453 -4.98 -25.12 -16.06
N ALA A 454 -4.20 -25.60 -15.09
CA ALA A 454 -4.04 -24.96 -13.78
C ALA A 454 -3.52 -23.51 -13.89
N THR A 455 -2.59 -23.21 -14.82
CA THR A 455 -2.17 -21.82 -15.08
C THR A 455 -3.30 -20.99 -15.68
N VAL A 456 -4.07 -21.57 -16.60
CA VAL A 456 -5.21 -20.88 -17.23
C VAL A 456 -6.26 -20.52 -16.17
N PHE A 457 -6.46 -21.33 -15.14
CA PHE A 457 -7.42 -21.05 -14.06
C PHE A 457 -7.09 -19.81 -13.22
N LEU A 458 -5.83 -19.33 -13.24
CA LEU A 458 -5.46 -18.06 -12.58
C LEU A 458 -5.87 -16.82 -13.38
N VAL A 459 -6.04 -16.96 -14.69
CA VAL A 459 -6.27 -15.81 -15.59
C VAL A 459 -7.61 -15.11 -15.35
N PRO A 460 -8.76 -15.81 -15.18
CA PRO A 460 -10.05 -15.15 -15.00
C PRO A 460 -10.10 -14.22 -13.78
N SER A 461 -9.45 -14.58 -12.67
CA SER A 461 -9.34 -13.70 -11.50
C SER A 461 -8.64 -12.40 -11.82
N SER A 462 -7.52 -12.46 -12.53
CA SER A 462 -6.72 -11.28 -12.91
C SER A 462 -7.41 -10.42 -13.98
N VAL A 463 -8.07 -11.04 -14.96
CA VAL A 463 -8.96 -10.32 -15.90
C VAL A 463 -10.03 -9.56 -15.14
N GLY A 464 -10.66 -10.21 -14.16
CA GLY A 464 -11.72 -9.61 -13.37
C GLY A 464 -11.26 -8.40 -12.55
N GLN A 465 -10.07 -8.50 -11.94
CA GLN A 465 -9.42 -7.36 -11.27
C GLN A 465 -9.12 -6.23 -12.24
N GLY A 466 -8.57 -6.54 -13.42
CA GLY A 466 -8.23 -5.55 -14.45
C GLY A 466 -9.43 -4.77 -14.92
N LEU A 467 -10.58 -5.41 -15.12
CA LEU A 467 -11.80 -4.71 -15.54
C LEU A 467 -12.45 -3.91 -14.39
N SER A 468 -12.57 -4.52 -13.21
CA SER A 468 -13.36 -3.97 -12.10
C SER A 468 -12.67 -2.81 -11.37
N PHE A 469 -11.35 -2.86 -11.17
CA PHE A 469 -10.66 -1.90 -10.31
C PHE A 469 -10.56 -0.50 -10.92
N PRO A 470 -10.12 -0.33 -12.19
CA PRO A 470 -10.15 0.97 -12.85
C PRO A 470 -11.57 1.53 -12.96
N ALA A 471 -12.55 0.67 -13.27
CA ALA A 471 -13.95 1.07 -13.37
C ALA A 471 -14.53 1.55 -12.04
N THR A 472 -14.19 0.88 -10.94
CA THR A 472 -14.62 1.33 -9.61
C THR A 472 -13.90 2.61 -9.18
N SER A 473 -12.60 2.73 -9.45
CA SER A 473 -11.85 3.96 -9.15
C SER A 473 -12.47 5.17 -9.85
N LEU A 474 -12.80 5.04 -11.15
CA LEU A 474 -13.48 6.09 -11.89
C LEU A 474 -14.90 6.34 -11.37
N ALA A 475 -15.63 5.28 -11.02
CA ALA A 475 -16.99 5.40 -10.47
C ALA A 475 -17.02 6.15 -9.13
N VAL A 476 -16.03 5.95 -8.26
CA VAL A 476 -15.90 6.69 -7.00
C VAL A 476 -15.68 8.18 -7.29
N LEU A 477 -14.82 8.52 -8.25
CA LEU A 477 -14.59 9.91 -8.65
C LEU A 477 -15.86 10.54 -9.27
N ALA A 478 -16.52 9.82 -10.18
CA ALA A 478 -17.72 10.28 -10.87
C ALA A 478 -18.95 10.46 -9.97
N THR A 479 -18.96 9.82 -8.80
CA THR A 479 -20.04 9.90 -7.82
C THR A 479 -19.69 10.81 -6.63
N SER A 480 -18.54 11.46 -6.67
CA SER A 480 -18.06 12.39 -5.66
C SER A 480 -18.02 13.82 -6.22
N THR A 481 -18.31 14.81 -5.38
CA THR A 481 -18.13 16.23 -5.73
C THR A 481 -16.65 16.53 -5.94
N GLN A 482 -16.32 17.61 -6.65
CA GLN A 482 -14.94 17.98 -6.93
C GLN A 482 -14.11 18.17 -5.65
N GLU A 483 -14.74 18.70 -4.60
CA GLU A 483 -14.15 18.92 -3.27
C GLU A 483 -13.86 17.59 -2.55
N ASP A 484 -14.69 16.58 -2.77
CA ASP A 484 -14.67 15.29 -2.08
C ASP A 484 -13.80 14.22 -2.77
N GLN A 485 -13.45 14.40 -4.05
CA GLN A 485 -12.79 13.39 -4.88
C GLN A 485 -11.46 12.90 -4.28
N ALA A 486 -10.65 13.82 -3.74
CA ALA A 486 -9.36 13.48 -3.14
C ALA A 486 -9.53 12.57 -1.92
N VAL A 487 -10.49 12.90 -1.05
CA VAL A 487 -10.78 12.18 0.20
C VAL A 487 -11.41 10.81 -0.08
N MET A 488 -12.27 10.72 -1.09
CA MET A 488 -12.85 9.44 -1.49
C MET A 488 -11.84 8.52 -2.16
N SER A 489 -10.89 9.07 -2.91
CA SER A 489 -9.79 8.31 -3.52
C SER A 489 -8.88 7.72 -2.44
N SER A 490 -8.46 8.52 -1.45
CA SER A 490 -7.65 8.03 -0.33
C SER A 490 -8.38 6.98 0.51
N THR A 491 -9.68 7.20 0.77
CA THR A 491 -10.54 6.22 1.46
C THR A 491 -10.60 4.90 0.69
N LEU A 492 -10.82 4.93 -0.63
CA LEU A 492 -10.85 3.72 -1.46
C LEU A 492 -9.52 2.95 -1.40
N VAL A 493 -8.39 3.65 -1.47
CA VAL A 493 -7.05 3.02 -1.38
C VAL A 493 -6.83 2.39 -0.01
N LEU A 494 -7.17 3.08 1.07
CA LEU A 494 -7.05 2.55 2.43
C LEU A 494 -7.84 1.25 2.60
N TRP A 495 -9.11 1.23 2.17
CA TRP A 495 -9.95 0.03 2.23
C TRP A 495 -9.42 -1.09 1.33
N ARG A 496 -8.89 -0.77 0.15
CA ARG A 496 -8.21 -1.79 -0.69
C ARG A 496 -7.05 -2.42 0.05
N SER A 497 -6.20 -1.61 0.69
CA SER A 497 -5.04 -2.10 1.42
C SER A 497 -5.41 -2.95 2.64
N LEU A 498 -6.47 -2.57 3.38
CA LEU A 498 -7.04 -3.44 4.42
C LEU A 498 -7.49 -4.79 3.85
N GLY A 499 -8.14 -4.79 2.68
CA GLY A 499 -8.55 -6.01 2.00
C GLY A 499 -7.37 -6.90 1.58
N ILE A 500 -6.27 -6.33 1.10
CA ILE A 500 -5.04 -7.06 0.77
C ILE A 500 -4.53 -7.81 2.02
N VAL A 501 -4.37 -7.09 3.12
CA VAL A 501 -3.82 -7.63 4.37
C VAL A 501 -4.72 -8.71 4.97
N MET A 502 -6.03 -8.47 4.99
CA MET A 502 -6.98 -9.48 5.47
C MET A 502 -7.03 -10.71 4.56
N GLY A 503 -6.91 -10.55 3.23
CA GLY A 503 -6.84 -11.67 2.30
C GLY A 503 -5.67 -12.60 2.59
N VAL A 504 -4.46 -12.04 2.81
CA VAL A 504 -3.28 -12.84 3.19
C VAL A 504 -3.47 -13.49 4.57
N SER A 505 -3.96 -12.73 5.55
CA SER A 505 -4.11 -13.20 6.94
C SER A 505 -5.15 -14.33 7.05
N LEU A 506 -6.34 -14.12 6.49
CA LEU A 506 -7.45 -15.07 6.54
C LEU A 506 -7.13 -16.34 5.74
N SER A 507 -6.53 -16.19 4.55
CA SER A 507 -6.15 -17.36 3.75
C SER A 507 -5.07 -18.21 4.42
N SER A 508 -4.08 -17.58 5.05
CA SER A 508 -3.06 -18.27 5.85
C SER A 508 -3.67 -18.96 7.06
N LEU A 509 -4.60 -18.31 7.77
CA LEU A 509 -5.33 -18.91 8.89
C LEU A 509 -6.08 -20.18 8.45
N ILE A 510 -6.84 -20.10 7.36
CA ILE A 510 -7.60 -21.22 6.81
C ILE A 510 -6.65 -22.35 6.40
N LEU A 511 -5.60 -22.02 5.66
CA LEU A 511 -4.60 -22.99 5.20
C LEU A 511 -3.96 -23.73 6.38
N GLN A 512 -3.49 -23.01 7.40
CA GLN A 512 -2.74 -23.60 8.51
C GLN A 512 -3.59 -24.51 9.38
N ASN A 513 -4.84 -24.12 9.64
CA ASN A 513 -5.78 -24.93 10.43
C ASN A 513 -6.28 -26.15 9.62
N ALA A 514 -6.58 -25.96 8.34
CA ALA A 514 -6.95 -27.05 7.45
C ALA A 514 -5.81 -28.06 7.29
N LEU A 515 -4.60 -27.58 7.06
CA LEU A 515 -3.41 -28.40 6.86
C LEU A 515 -3.09 -29.23 8.10
N ALA A 516 -3.15 -28.64 9.29
CA ALA A 516 -2.97 -29.38 10.54
C ALA A 516 -4.00 -30.53 10.66
N THR A 517 -5.26 -30.26 10.34
CA THR A 517 -6.35 -31.24 10.41
C THR A 517 -6.19 -32.36 9.37
N TYR A 518 -5.88 -32.01 8.11
CA TYR A 518 -5.74 -33.00 7.04
C TYR A 518 -4.48 -33.84 7.18
N LEU A 519 -3.36 -33.25 7.62
CA LEU A 519 -2.15 -33.99 7.92
C LEU A 519 -2.38 -35.01 9.05
N ASP A 520 -3.10 -34.62 10.10
CA ASP A 520 -3.43 -35.54 11.19
C ASP A 520 -4.35 -36.68 10.73
N ARG A 521 -5.27 -36.42 9.80
CA ARG A 521 -6.17 -37.46 9.25
C ARG A 521 -5.51 -38.38 8.23
N LEU A 522 -4.61 -37.86 7.38
CA LEU A 522 -4.10 -38.59 6.21
C LEU A 522 -2.73 -39.23 6.44
N VAL A 523 -1.86 -38.64 7.27
CA VAL A 523 -0.52 -39.16 7.51
C VAL A 523 -0.58 -40.34 8.47
N THR A 524 -0.09 -41.49 8.03
CA THR A 524 -0.14 -42.75 8.79
C THR A 524 1.26 -43.31 9.02
N GLY A 525 1.59 -43.76 10.23
CA GLY A 525 2.87 -44.43 10.53
C GLY A 525 3.46 -44.00 11.87
N HIS A 526 4.51 -44.71 12.31
CA HIS A 526 5.16 -44.47 13.60
C HIS A 526 5.82 -43.07 13.69
N ASP A 527 6.29 -42.52 12.56
CA ASP A 527 6.92 -41.19 12.49
C ASP A 527 5.94 -40.05 12.11
N LYS A 528 4.62 -40.28 12.18
CA LYS A 528 3.58 -39.30 11.82
C LYS A 528 3.86 -37.91 12.37
N ALA A 529 4.10 -37.77 13.67
CA ALA A 529 4.32 -36.47 14.31
C ALA A 529 5.54 -35.72 13.74
N LYS A 530 6.64 -36.44 13.46
CA LYS A 530 7.87 -35.86 12.89
C LYS A 530 7.65 -35.41 11.45
N ILE A 531 6.94 -36.22 10.65
CA ILE A 531 6.61 -35.90 9.26
C ILE A 531 5.72 -34.65 9.20
N ILE A 532 4.67 -34.60 10.03
CA ILE A 532 3.77 -33.45 10.13
C ILE A 532 4.56 -32.19 10.49
N GLN A 533 5.45 -32.27 11.50
CA GLN A 533 6.27 -31.13 11.89
C GLN A 533 7.24 -30.69 10.78
N ARG A 534 7.90 -31.63 10.11
CA ARG A 534 8.88 -31.36 9.03
C ARG A 534 8.22 -30.66 7.85
N VAL A 535 7.07 -31.15 7.43
CA VAL A 535 6.32 -30.62 6.29
C VAL A 535 5.68 -29.26 6.61
N ARG A 536 5.12 -29.09 7.81
CA ARG A 536 4.56 -27.80 8.25
C ARG A 536 5.61 -26.73 8.51
N SER A 537 6.88 -27.11 8.67
CA SER A 537 8.00 -26.16 8.82
C SER A 537 8.69 -25.85 7.50
N SER A 538 8.76 -26.80 6.57
CA SER A 538 9.39 -26.63 5.26
C SER A 538 8.61 -27.32 4.14
N VAL A 539 8.06 -26.52 3.22
CA VAL A 539 7.38 -27.01 2.01
C VAL A 539 8.35 -27.80 1.13
N ARG A 540 9.64 -27.42 1.10
CA ARG A 540 10.66 -28.13 0.31
C ARG A 540 10.84 -29.58 0.76
N SER A 541 10.62 -29.86 2.05
CA SER A 541 10.82 -31.21 2.61
C SER A 541 9.88 -32.27 2.02
N ILE A 542 8.79 -31.87 1.37
CA ILE A 542 7.84 -32.78 0.69
C ILE A 542 8.54 -33.60 -0.39
N VAL A 543 9.53 -33.00 -1.07
CA VAL A 543 10.29 -33.66 -2.14
C VAL A 543 11.16 -34.80 -1.61
N ASP A 544 11.61 -34.71 -0.36
CA ASP A 544 12.53 -35.67 0.27
C ASP A 544 11.80 -36.82 0.99
N LEU A 545 10.47 -36.85 0.97
CA LEU A 545 9.66 -37.90 1.59
C LEU A 545 9.60 -39.14 0.70
N ASP A 546 9.41 -40.31 1.31
CA ASP A 546 9.07 -41.53 0.58
C ASP A 546 7.71 -41.38 -0.12
N ALA A 547 7.50 -42.17 -1.19
CA ALA A 547 6.34 -42.04 -2.07
C ALA A 547 4.98 -42.08 -1.34
N LYS A 548 4.88 -42.87 -0.25
CA LYS A 548 3.64 -42.98 0.53
C LYS A 548 3.36 -41.68 1.29
N HIS A 549 4.29 -41.21 2.11
CA HIS A 549 4.09 -40.00 2.90
C HIS A 549 4.04 -38.75 2.02
N GLN A 550 4.80 -38.72 0.92
CA GLN A 550 4.72 -37.66 -0.08
C GLN A 550 3.31 -37.54 -0.65
N SER A 551 2.69 -38.64 -1.11
CA SER A 551 1.32 -38.63 -1.61
C SER A 551 0.30 -38.19 -0.55
N GLN A 552 0.42 -38.67 0.69
CA GLN A 552 -0.46 -38.28 1.80
C GLN A 552 -0.37 -36.78 2.12
N VAL A 553 0.85 -36.24 2.10
CA VAL A 553 1.12 -34.83 2.37
C VAL A 553 0.62 -33.94 1.22
N ILE A 554 0.88 -34.33 -0.03
CA ILE A 554 0.38 -33.62 -1.21
C ILE A 554 -1.15 -33.55 -1.17
N GLU A 555 -1.82 -34.65 -0.84
CA GLU A 555 -3.28 -34.69 -0.68
C GLU A 555 -3.76 -33.77 0.45
N ALA A 556 -3.02 -33.68 1.56
CA ALA A 556 -3.33 -32.76 2.65
C ALA A 556 -3.20 -31.29 2.22
N TYR A 557 -2.13 -30.91 1.51
CA TYR A 557 -1.97 -29.56 0.95
C TYR A 557 -3.05 -29.24 -0.08
N SER A 558 -3.31 -30.17 -0.98
CA SER A 558 -4.34 -30.09 -2.01
C SER A 558 -5.71 -29.76 -1.40
N ARG A 559 -6.17 -30.55 -0.42
CA ARG A 559 -7.45 -30.31 0.28
C ARG A 559 -7.47 -29.02 1.08
N SER A 560 -6.35 -28.62 1.66
CA SER A 560 -6.24 -27.38 2.43
C SER A 560 -6.33 -26.16 1.52
N LEU A 561 -5.60 -26.15 0.41
CA LEU A 561 -5.64 -25.10 -0.60
C LEU A 561 -7.00 -25.03 -1.30
N ARG A 562 -7.69 -26.16 -1.47
CA ARG A 562 -9.09 -26.18 -1.92
C ARG A 562 -9.97 -25.31 -1.04
N LEU A 563 -9.87 -25.48 0.27
CA LEU A 563 -10.67 -24.72 1.24
C LEU A 563 -10.34 -23.23 1.17
N VAL A 564 -9.06 -22.89 0.97
CA VAL A 564 -8.61 -21.52 0.75
C VAL A 564 -9.25 -20.92 -0.51
N PHE A 565 -9.25 -21.61 -1.65
CA PHE A 565 -9.89 -21.09 -2.87
C PHE A 565 -11.41 -21.02 -2.76
N ILE A 566 -12.05 -21.94 -2.03
CA ILE A 566 -13.49 -21.85 -1.69
C ILE A 566 -13.78 -20.59 -0.86
N SER A 567 -12.90 -20.21 0.06
CA SER A 567 -13.06 -18.96 0.83
C SER A 567 -12.97 -17.70 -0.04
N ALA A 568 -12.09 -17.71 -1.07
CA ALA A 568 -12.05 -16.64 -2.07
C ALA A 568 -13.34 -16.59 -2.90
N MET A 569 -13.88 -17.76 -3.28
CA MET A 569 -15.17 -17.86 -3.98
C MET A 569 -16.31 -17.25 -3.14
N ALA A 570 -16.41 -17.59 -1.86
CA ALA A 570 -17.40 -17.02 -0.95
C ALA A 570 -17.29 -15.49 -0.88
N THR A 571 -16.06 -14.97 -0.84
CA THR A 571 -15.81 -13.53 -0.85
C THR A 571 -16.26 -12.88 -2.17
N PHE A 572 -16.02 -13.51 -3.32
CA PHE A 572 -16.48 -12.98 -4.60
C PHE A 572 -17.99 -13.07 -4.81
N VAL A 573 -18.69 -14.00 -4.14
CA VAL A 573 -20.16 -13.98 -4.09
C VAL A 573 -20.65 -12.69 -3.41
N ILE A 574 -20.03 -12.28 -2.30
CA ILE A 574 -20.33 -11.01 -1.61
C ILE A 574 -20.05 -9.82 -2.53
N VAL A 575 -18.92 -9.83 -3.24
CA VAL A 575 -18.58 -8.79 -4.23
C VAL A 575 -19.70 -8.67 -5.27
N ASN A 576 -20.13 -9.78 -5.89
CA ASN A 576 -21.19 -9.76 -6.89
C ASN A 576 -22.53 -9.29 -6.32
N ALA A 577 -22.89 -9.70 -5.10
CA ALA A 577 -24.08 -9.22 -4.41
C ALA A 577 -24.06 -7.69 -4.21
N LEU A 578 -22.91 -7.14 -3.82
CA LEU A 578 -22.73 -5.69 -3.66
C LEU A 578 -22.85 -4.95 -4.99
N VAL A 579 -22.35 -5.53 -6.11
CA VAL A 579 -22.43 -4.89 -7.44
C VAL A 579 -23.88 -4.64 -7.88
N PHE A 580 -24.81 -5.55 -7.57
CA PHE A 580 -26.22 -5.37 -7.93
C PHE A 580 -26.82 -4.09 -7.32
N ALA A 581 -26.40 -3.74 -6.11
CA ALA A 581 -26.85 -2.54 -5.40
C ALA A 581 -26.19 -1.24 -5.89
N ILE A 582 -25.22 -1.30 -6.81
CA ILE A 582 -24.52 -0.11 -7.33
C ILE A 582 -25.33 0.50 -8.49
N LYS A 583 -25.77 1.75 -8.30
CA LYS A 583 -26.35 2.59 -9.37
C LYS A 583 -25.33 3.67 -9.72
N LEU A 584 -24.88 3.72 -10.98
CA LEU A 584 -23.86 4.67 -11.44
C LEU A 584 -24.43 5.62 -12.51
N PRO A 585 -24.00 6.90 -12.52
CA PRO A 585 -24.32 7.83 -13.57
C PRO A 585 -23.62 7.45 -14.89
N HIS A 586 -24.20 7.86 -16.02
CA HIS A 586 -23.55 7.81 -17.33
C HIS A 586 -22.67 9.05 -17.50
N LEU A 587 -21.41 8.88 -17.93
CA LEU A 587 -20.44 9.98 -18.00
C LEU A 587 -20.66 10.93 -19.20
N LYS A 588 -21.35 10.49 -20.26
CA LYS A 588 -21.67 11.36 -21.40
C LYS A 588 -22.83 12.30 -21.04
N LYS A 589 -22.50 13.55 -20.65
CA LYS A 589 -23.47 14.66 -20.67
C LYS A 589 -23.98 14.83 -22.11
N LYS A 590 -25.31 14.83 -22.25
CA LYS A 590 -26.01 15.29 -23.45
C LYS A 590 -25.51 16.71 -23.75
N LYS A 591 -25.06 17.01 -24.98
CA LYS A 591 -24.92 18.40 -25.42
C LYS A 591 -26.31 19.02 -25.23
N GLU A 592 -26.47 19.88 -24.24
CA GLU A 592 -27.64 20.76 -24.22
C GLU A 592 -27.50 21.62 -25.48
N PRO A 593 -28.51 21.65 -26.36
CA PRO A 593 -28.51 22.64 -27.43
C PRO A 593 -28.47 24.00 -26.76
N ILE A 594 -27.45 24.79 -27.07
CA ILE A 594 -27.43 26.22 -26.81
C ILE A 594 -28.75 26.73 -27.40
N SER A 595 -29.66 27.20 -26.55
CA SER A 595 -30.85 27.91 -27.01
C SER A 595 -30.37 29.21 -27.64
N GLU A 596 -30.10 29.18 -28.94
CA GLU A 596 -30.26 30.35 -29.80
C GLU A 596 -31.73 30.74 -29.71
N ASN A 597 -32.06 31.62 -28.78
CA ASN A 597 -33.27 32.42 -28.76
C ASN A 597 -33.00 33.59 -27.80
N GLY A 598 -32.20 34.52 -28.27
CA GLY A 598 -31.85 35.75 -27.57
C GLY A 598 -31.65 36.94 -28.50
N GLU A 599 -32.09 36.86 -29.77
CA GLU A 599 -32.09 37.97 -30.72
C GLU A 599 -33.35 37.90 -31.58
N GLU A 600 -34.44 38.50 -31.12
CA GLU A 600 -35.50 39.14 -31.93
C GLU A 600 -36.62 39.62 -30.99
N ASN A 601 -36.46 40.82 -30.42
CA ASN A 601 -37.56 41.73 -30.14
C ASN A 601 -37.03 43.07 -29.60
N GLU A 602 -36.45 43.88 -30.48
CA GLU A 602 -36.59 45.34 -30.43
C GLU A 602 -36.77 45.82 -31.88
N ARG A 603 -38.04 46.07 -32.23
CA ARG A 603 -38.46 47.00 -33.29
C ARG A 603 -39.37 48.04 -32.67
#